data_AF-A0A660MF29-F1
#
_entry.id   AF-A0A660MF29-F1
#
_cell.length_a   1.000
_cell.length_b   1.000
_cell.length_c   1.000
_cell.angle_alpha   90.00
_cell.angle_beta   90.00
_cell.angle_gamma   90.00
#
_symmetry.space_group_name_H-M   'P 1'
#
loop_
_entity.id
_entity.type
_entity.pdbx_description
1 polymer ?
#
loop_
_entity_poly.entity_id
_entity_poly.type
_entity_poly.pdbx_seq_one_letter_code
_entity_poly.pdbx_strand_id
1 'polypeptide(L)'
;NQIIWLSPIIIGLFLSPWLSRHSGNIGLGKWLAKKRILLIPEEITPPAIETAAEADSAPFAACRAQRIADLGRNRELAAQHIAALDLDAPQNTKERLLHITAKAKLQEARHYAEALKYLTPQELLHAAGSPELIELLLNLPE
;
A
#
# COMPACT_ATOMS: atom_id res chain seq x y z
N ASN A 1 34.61 35.38 -35.32
CA ASN A 1 33.58 35.28 -34.26
C ASN A 1 32.58 34.12 -34.41
N GLN A 2 32.60 33.34 -35.49
CA GLN A 2 31.62 32.25 -35.70
C GLN A 2 31.86 31.00 -34.83
N ILE A 3 33.11 30.73 -34.44
CA ILE A 3 33.48 29.55 -33.63
C ILE A 3 32.87 29.59 -32.22
N ILE A 4 32.65 30.79 -31.67
CA ILE A 4 32.02 30.95 -30.34
C ILE A 4 30.59 30.41 -30.35
N TRP A 5 29.87 30.58 -31.48
CA TRP A 5 28.53 30.04 -31.67
C TRP A 5 28.47 28.51 -31.79
N LEU A 6 29.55 27.88 -32.27
CA LEU A 6 29.66 26.41 -32.37
C LEU A 6 30.30 25.75 -31.13
N SER A 7 30.88 26.55 -30.24
CA SER A 7 31.59 26.04 -29.06
C SER A 7 30.77 25.09 -28.18
N PRO A 8 29.46 25.29 -27.91
CA PRO A 8 28.70 24.36 -27.06
C PRO A 8 28.54 22.98 -27.69
N ILE A 9 28.41 22.93 -29.02
CA ILE A 9 28.24 21.68 -29.78
C ILE A 9 29.54 20.88 -29.77
N ILE A 10 30.68 21.54 -30.03
CA ILE A 10 32.00 20.91 -30.04
C ILE A 10 32.32 20.36 -28.65
N ILE A 11 32.06 21.15 -27.59
CA ILE A 11 32.24 20.70 -26.21
C ILE A 11 31.36 19.48 -25.91
N GLY A 12 30.08 19.51 -26.29
CA GLY A 12 29.18 18.38 -26.11
C GLY A 12 29.64 17.11 -26.82
N LEU A 13 30.16 17.24 -28.05
CA LEU A 13 30.66 16.11 -28.84
C LEU A 13 31.87 15.45 -28.18
N PHE A 14 32.82 16.25 -27.69
CA PHE A 14 33.99 15.76 -26.96
C PHE A 14 33.63 15.14 -25.60
N LEU A 15 32.63 15.69 -24.90
CA LEU A 15 32.21 15.19 -23.59
C LEU A 15 31.38 13.90 -23.69
N SER A 16 30.75 13.63 -24.84
CA SER A 16 29.81 12.51 -25.02
C SER A 16 30.37 11.11 -24.72
N PRO A 17 31.57 10.70 -25.18
CA PRO A 17 32.07 9.34 -24.93
C PRO A 17 32.44 9.15 -23.45
N TRP A 18 32.95 10.21 -22.82
CA TRP A 18 33.27 10.22 -21.41
C TRP A 18 32.01 10.07 -20.56
N LEU A 19 30.97 10.87 -20.87
CA LEU A 19 29.68 10.80 -20.17
C LEU A 19 29.01 9.44 -20.35
N SER A 20 29.07 8.86 -21.56
CA SER A 20 28.55 7.52 -21.84
C SER A 20 29.19 6.46 -20.94
N ARG A 21 30.52 6.45 -20.85
CA ARG A 21 31.27 5.50 -20.01
C ARG A 21 30.97 5.66 -18.51
N HIS A 22 30.75 6.90 -18.06
CA HIS A 22 30.58 7.20 -16.63
C HIS A 22 29.12 7.25 -16.17
N SER A 23 28.15 7.21 -17.08
CA SER A 23 26.70 7.28 -16.77
C SER A 23 26.23 6.17 -15.82
N GLY A 24 26.80 4.97 -15.91
CA GLY A 24 26.48 3.85 -15.02
C GLY A 24 27.21 3.84 -13.67
N ASN A 25 28.05 4.84 -13.37
CA ASN A 25 28.82 4.86 -12.13
C ASN A 25 28.00 5.45 -10.97
N ILE A 26 27.64 4.58 -10.00
CA ILE A 26 26.88 4.94 -8.80
C ILE A 26 27.57 6.05 -7.98
N GLY A 27 28.90 6.06 -7.91
CA GLY A 27 29.66 7.09 -7.17
C GLY A 27 29.56 8.48 -7.81
N LEU A 28 29.65 8.54 -9.14
CA LEU A 28 29.48 9.78 -9.89
C LEU A 28 28.04 10.28 -9.82
N GLY A 29 27.05 9.37 -9.91
CA GLY A 29 25.64 9.69 -9.69
C GLY A 29 25.36 10.29 -8.31
N LYS A 30 25.87 9.67 -7.23
CA LYS A 30 25.75 10.19 -5.86
C LYS A 30 26.41 11.56 -5.68
N TRP A 31 27.56 11.77 -6.31
CA TRP A 31 28.24 13.07 -6.28
C TRP A 31 27.45 14.16 -7.01
N LEU A 32 26.91 13.86 -8.19
CA LEU A 32 26.05 14.76 -8.96
C LEU A 32 24.72 15.06 -8.24
N ALA A 33 24.13 14.06 -7.58
CA ALA A 33 22.96 14.22 -6.72
C ALA A 33 23.27 15.15 -5.54
N LYS A 34 24.42 14.98 -4.87
CA LYS A 34 24.87 15.90 -3.80
C LYS A 34 25.05 17.34 -4.30
N LYS A 35 25.38 17.52 -5.58
CA LYS A 35 25.47 18.82 -6.26
C LYS A 35 24.13 19.33 -6.81
N ARG A 36 23.03 18.59 -6.63
CA ARG A 36 21.68 18.91 -7.12
C ARG A 36 21.60 19.06 -8.65
N ILE A 37 22.49 18.41 -9.39
CA ILE A 37 22.53 18.48 -10.87
C ILE A 37 21.52 17.52 -11.50
N LEU A 38 21.23 16.41 -10.82
CA LEU A 38 20.34 15.34 -11.31
C LEU A 38 19.12 15.10 -10.41
N LEU A 39 18.87 15.98 -9.43
CA LEU A 39 17.73 15.85 -8.53
C LEU A 39 16.56 16.65 -9.10
N ILE A 40 15.36 16.09 -8.97
CA ILE A 40 14.12 16.81 -9.26
C ILE A 40 13.71 17.68 -8.05
N PRO A 41 12.89 18.73 -8.24
CA PRO A 41 12.44 19.59 -7.15
C PRO A 41 11.82 18.84 -5.98
N GLU A 42 11.08 17.77 -6.25
CA GLU A 42 10.37 16.93 -5.28
C GLU A 42 11.33 16.17 -4.37
N GLU A 43 12.51 15.78 -4.86
CA GLU A 43 13.55 15.12 -4.04
C GLU A 43 14.31 16.10 -3.14
N ILE A 44 14.32 17.38 -3.50
CA ILE A 44 14.99 18.44 -2.72
C ILE A 44 14.03 19.02 -1.69
N THR A 45 12.78 19.22 -2.10
CA THR A 45 11.72 19.84 -1.33
C THR A 45 10.47 18.96 -1.46
N PRO A 46 10.39 17.88 -0.65
CA PRO A 46 9.25 16.98 -0.73
C PRO A 46 7.96 17.76 -0.46
N PRO A 47 6.88 17.47 -1.19
CA PRO A 47 5.60 18.12 -0.97
C PRO A 47 5.11 17.85 0.46
N ALA A 48 4.40 18.82 1.02
CA ALA A 48 3.89 18.72 2.40
C ALA A 48 3.08 17.44 2.65
N ILE A 49 2.36 16.97 1.63
CA ILE A 49 1.55 15.74 1.69
C ILE A 49 2.43 14.50 1.90
N GLU A 50 3.59 14.40 1.23
CA GLU A 50 4.52 13.28 1.43
C GLU A 50 5.09 13.29 2.84
N THR A 51 5.50 14.46 3.35
CA THR A 51 6.02 14.58 4.72
C THR A 51 4.96 14.26 5.78
N ALA A 52 3.70 14.64 5.55
CA ALA A 52 2.58 14.31 6.42
C ALA A 52 2.29 12.79 6.39
N ALA A 53 2.24 12.19 5.20
CA ALA A 53 2.02 10.77 5.04
C ALA A 53 3.13 9.92 5.69
N GLU A 54 4.40 10.35 5.58
CA GLU A 54 5.53 9.68 6.23
C GLU A 54 5.40 9.74 7.77
N ALA A 55 4.98 10.88 8.33
CA ALA A 55 4.74 11.02 9.76
C ALA A 55 3.61 10.11 10.24
N ASP A 56 2.54 9.98 9.46
CA ASP A 56 1.41 9.09 9.75
C ASP A 56 1.73 7.60 9.50
N SER A 57 2.80 7.29 8.76
CA SER A 57 3.16 5.91 8.42
C SER A 57 3.59 5.05 9.61
N ALA A 58 4.19 5.65 10.64
CA ALA A 58 4.70 4.94 11.81
C ALA A 58 3.59 4.22 12.61
N PRO A 59 2.44 4.85 12.91
CA PRO A 59 1.25 4.16 13.42
C PRO A 59 0.79 2.98 12.55
N PHE A 60 0.73 3.15 11.22
CA PHE A 60 0.28 2.09 10.31
C PHE A 60 1.25 0.90 10.25
N ALA A 61 2.54 1.12 10.48
CA ALA A 61 3.52 0.03 10.53
C ALA A 61 3.23 -0.95 11.68
N ALA A 62 2.78 -0.46 12.84
CA ALA A 62 2.36 -1.31 13.96
C ALA A 62 1.08 -2.10 13.65
N CYS A 63 0.13 -1.50 12.94
CA CYS A 63 -1.12 -2.16 12.54
C CYS A 63 -0.92 -3.25 11.48
N ARG A 64 0.16 -3.19 10.67
CA ARG A 64 0.44 -4.17 9.60
C ARG A 64 0.56 -5.61 10.09
N ALA A 65 0.95 -5.81 11.35
CA ALA A 65 1.08 -7.15 11.94
C ALA A 65 -0.28 -7.79 12.31
N GLN A 66 -1.34 -6.99 12.45
CA GLN A 66 -2.66 -7.44 12.84
C GLN A 66 -3.35 -8.15 11.67
N ARG A 67 -3.93 -9.30 11.95
CA ARG A 67 -4.69 -10.10 10.99
C ARG A 67 -6.17 -10.05 11.32
N ILE A 68 -7.00 -10.38 10.33
CA ILE A 68 -8.45 -10.57 10.51
C ILE A 68 -8.74 -11.61 11.61
N ALA A 69 -7.84 -12.59 11.80
CA ALA A 69 -7.91 -13.56 12.89
C ALA A 69 -7.79 -12.95 14.30
N ASP A 70 -7.23 -11.74 14.43
CA ASP A 70 -7.08 -11.05 15.70
C ASP A 70 -8.33 -10.25 16.09
N LEU A 71 -9.23 -9.96 15.13
CA LEU A 71 -10.51 -9.28 15.39
C LEU A 71 -11.38 -10.08 16.37
N GLY A 72 -11.34 -11.41 16.29
CA GLY A 72 -12.09 -12.30 17.19
C GLY A 72 -11.74 -12.15 18.67
N ARG A 73 -10.50 -11.75 18.96
CA ARG A 73 -9.97 -11.68 20.34
C ARG A 73 -10.26 -10.36 21.03
N ASN A 74 -10.62 -9.32 20.29
CA ASN A 74 -10.87 -8.00 20.84
C ASN A 74 -12.08 -7.34 20.18
N ARG A 75 -13.22 -7.38 20.88
CA ARG A 75 -14.46 -6.77 20.42
C ARG A 75 -14.38 -5.25 20.24
N GLU A 76 -13.54 -4.57 21.01
CA GLU A 76 -13.35 -3.13 20.87
C GLU A 76 -12.64 -2.79 19.56
N LEU A 77 -11.61 -3.55 19.20
CA LEU A 77 -10.94 -3.42 17.89
C LEU A 77 -11.88 -3.73 16.75
N ALA A 78 -12.72 -4.76 16.88
CA ALA A 78 -13.69 -5.09 15.84
C ALA A 78 -14.76 -3.99 15.67
N ALA A 79 -15.22 -3.37 16.76
CA ALA A 79 -16.15 -2.24 16.68
C ALA A 79 -15.52 -1.01 16.00
N GLN A 80 -14.26 -0.69 16.32
CA GLN A 80 -13.52 0.39 15.65
C GLN A 80 -13.33 0.10 14.16
N HIS A 81 -13.01 -1.15 13.81
CA HIS A 81 -12.88 -1.58 12.41
C HIS A 81 -14.21 -1.46 11.65
N ILE A 82 -15.32 -1.94 12.23
CA ILE A 82 -16.66 -1.81 11.63
C ILE A 82 -17.02 -0.33 11.39
N ALA A 83 -16.73 0.55 12.36
CA ALA A 83 -17.00 1.98 12.24
C ALA A 83 -16.18 2.67 11.13
N ALA A 84 -15.06 2.08 10.72
CA ALA A 84 -14.22 2.60 9.64
C ALA A 84 -14.63 2.10 8.24
N LEU A 85 -15.57 1.15 8.14
CA LEU A 85 -16.01 0.59 6.86
C LEU A 85 -16.90 1.56 6.08
N ASP A 86 -16.67 1.62 4.76
CA ASP A 86 -17.58 2.28 3.83
C ASP A 86 -18.75 1.34 3.50
N LEU A 87 -19.94 1.69 3.99
CA LEU A 87 -21.15 0.88 3.85
C LEU A 87 -21.91 1.15 2.54
N ASP A 88 -21.60 2.25 1.86
CA ASP A 88 -22.32 2.71 0.67
C ASP A 88 -21.67 2.24 -0.64
N ALA A 89 -20.61 1.43 -0.53
CA ALA A 89 -19.90 0.90 -1.69
C ALA A 89 -20.83 0.04 -2.58
N PRO A 90 -20.92 0.33 -3.89
CA PRO A 90 -21.80 -0.41 -4.79
C PRO A 90 -21.30 -1.85 -4.98
N GLN A 91 -22.16 -2.81 -4.66
CA GLN A 91 -21.81 -4.23 -4.79
C GLN A 91 -22.15 -4.81 -6.16
N ASN A 92 -21.19 -5.49 -6.77
CA ASN A 92 -21.41 -6.27 -7.98
C ASN A 92 -21.93 -7.68 -7.67
N THR A 93 -22.35 -8.41 -8.70
CA THR A 93 -22.92 -9.77 -8.54
C THR A 93 -21.92 -10.75 -7.94
N LYS A 94 -20.63 -10.63 -8.23
CA LYS A 94 -19.58 -11.52 -7.70
C LYS A 94 -19.42 -11.32 -6.19
N GLU A 95 -19.39 -10.08 -5.73
CA GLU A 95 -19.34 -9.71 -4.31
C GLU A 95 -20.57 -10.20 -3.56
N ARG A 96 -21.77 -10.08 -4.16
CA ARG A 96 -23.00 -10.66 -3.59
C ARG A 96 -22.89 -12.18 -3.42
N LEU A 97 -22.34 -12.89 -4.41
CA LEU A 97 -22.13 -14.34 -4.29
C LEU A 97 -21.13 -14.68 -3.18
N LEU A 98 -20.00 -13.94 -3.10
CA LEU A 98 -19.02 -14.10 -2.02
C LEU A 98 -19.65 -13.85 -0.64
N HIS A 99 -20.51 -12.83 -0.53
CA HIS A 99 -21.24 -12.55 0.71
C HIS A 99 -22.12 -13.74 1.12
N ILE A 100 -22.91 -14.27 0.19
CA ILE A 100 -23.82 -15.39 0.45
C ILE A 100 -23.04 -16.65 0.86
N THR A 101 -21.97 -17.00 0.14
CA THR A 101 -21.19 -18.20 0.46
C THR A 101 -20.42 -18.05 1.77
N ALA A 102 -19.84 -16.87 2.02
CA ALA A 102 -19.17 -16.58 3.29
C ALA A 102 -20.16 -16.67 4.46
N LYS A 103 -21.33 -16.05 4.35
CA LYS A 103 -22.38 -16.08 5.38
C LYS A 103 -22.80 -17.52 5.70
N ALA A 104 -23.09 -18.33 4.68
CA ALA A 104 -23.47 -19.72 4.88
C ALA A 104 -22.38 -20.53 5.60
N LYS A 105 -21.11 -20.34 5.22
CA LYS A 105 -19.98 -21.01 5.88
C LYS A 105 -19.80 -20.59 7.34
N LEU A 106 -19.99 -19.29 7.63
CA LEU A 106 -19.89 -18.77 8.99
C LEU A 106 -21.02 -19.28 9.89
N GLN A 107 -22.23 -19.42 9.36
CA GLN A 107 -23.38 -19.93 10.11
C GLN A 107 -23.25 -21.42 10.47
N GLU A 108 -22.59 -22.21 9.62
CA GLU A 108 -22.32 -23.63 9.86
C GLU A 108 -21.09 -23.87 10.77
N ALA A 109 -20.18 -22.90 10.85
CA ALA A 109 -18.98 -23.03 11.68
C ALA A 109 -19.37 -23.07 13.17
N ARG A 110 -18.74 -23.98 13.93
CA ARG A 110 -19.00 -24.10 15.37
C ARG A 110 -18.01 -23.33 16.22
N HIS A 111 -16.83 -23.07 15.69
CA HIS A 111 -15.74 -22.40 16.39
C HIS A 111 -15.08 -21.36 15.49
N TYR A 112 -14.48 -20.34 16.09
CA TYR A 112 -13.79 -19.27 15.39
C TYR A 112 -12.65 -19.80 14.50
N ALA A 113 -11.83 -20.71 15.05
CA ALA A 113 -10.71 -21.31 14.31
C ALA A 113 -11.17 -22.17 13.12
N GLU A 114 -12.38 -22.74 13.19
CA GLU A 114 -12.98 -23.54 12.12
C GLU A 114 -13.52 -22.63 11.01
N ALA A 115 -14.22 -21.55 11.37
CA ALA A 115 -14.72 -20.54 10.44
C ALA A 115 -13.61 -20.00 9.53
N LEU A 116 -12.46 -19.64 10.11
CA LEU A 116 -11.31 -19.13 9.35
C LEU A 116 -10.70 -20.16 8.36
N LYS A 117 -10.89 -21.47 8.60
CA LYS A 117 -10.41 -22.52 7.69
C LYS A 117 -11.37 -22.77 6.53
N TYR A 118 -12.69 -22.56 6.72
CA TYR A 118 -13.70 -22.77 5.68
C TYR A 118 -13.76 -21.63 4.66
N LEU A 119 -13.42 -20.41 5.09
CA LEU A 119 -13.38 -19.25 4.22
C LEU A 119 -12.16 -19.32 3.29
N THR A 120 -12.43 -19.15 2.00
CA THR A 120 -11.37 -18.90 1.02
C THR A 120 -10.77 -17.50 1.23
N PRO A 121 -9.56 -17.22 0.72
CA PRO A 121 -8.95 -15.89 0.86
C PRO A 121 -9.83 -14.74 0.34
N GLN A 122 -10.61 -14.97 -0.72
CA GLN A 122 -11.54 -13.97 -1.27
C GLN A 122 -12.74 -13.73 -0.35
N GLU A 123 -13.31 -14.81 0.21
CA GLU A 123 -14.43 -14.71 1.15
C GLU A 123 -14.01 -14.10 2.49
N LEU A 124 -12.80 -14.41 2.96
CA LEU A 124 -12.25 -13.83 4.18
C LEU A 124 -12.01 -12.33 4.03
N LEU A 125 -11.48 -11.90 2.87
CA LEU A 125 -11.33 -10.48 2.57
C LEU A 125 -12.70 -9.79 2.48
N HIS A 126 -13.68 -10.42 1.83
CA HIS A 126 -15.04 -9.91 1.73
C HIS A 126 -15.72 -9.81 3.11
N ALA A 127 -15.54 -10.82 3.96
CA ALA A 127 -16.04 -10.82 5.34
C ALA A 127 -15.48 -9.67 6.16
N ALA A 128 -14.18 -9.37 6.03
CA ALA A 128 -13.55 -8.24 6.71
C ALA A 128 -14.04 -6.86 6.24
N GLY A 129 -14.69 -6.79 5.08
CA GLY A 129 -15.34 -5.57 4.57
C GLY A 129 -16.84 -5.48 4.91
N SER A 130 -17.40 -6.45 5.64
CA SER A 130 -18.83 -6.52 5.91
C SER A 130 -19.11 -6.56 7.42
N PRO A 131 -19.80 -5.54 7.97
CA PRO A 131 -20.13 -5.51 9.40
C PRO A 131 -20.88 -6.77 9.85
N GLU A 132 -21.87 -7.19 9.07
CA GLU A 132 -22.69 -8.36 9.38
C GLU A 132 -21.85 -9.64 9.49
N LEU A 133 -20.92 -9.86 8.56
CA LEU A 133 -20.08 -11.06 8.57
C LEU A 133 -19.05 -11.03 9.70
N ILE A 134 -18.53 -9.83 10.04
CA ILE A 134 -17.66 -9.65 11.20
C ILE A 134 -18.43 -9.97 12.49
N GLU A 135 -19.65 -9.46 12.65
CA GLU A 135 -20.47 -9.74 13.84
C GLU A 135 -20.80 -11.23 13.97
N LEU A 136 -21.13 -11.91 12.87
CA LEU A 136 -21.32 -13.36 12.87
C LEU A 136 -20.05 -14.08 13.34
N LEU A 137 -18.89 -13.68 12.84
CA LEU A 137 -17.60 -14.23 13.23
C LEU A 137 -17.30 -14.00 14.73
N LEU A 138 -17.64 -12.83 15.29
CA LEU A 138 -17.45 -12.46 16.70
C LEU A 138 -18.39 -13.18 17.68
N ASN A 139 -19.50 -13.72 17.17
CA ASN A 139 -20.48 -14.45 17.97
C ASN A 139 -20.15 -15.95 18.08
N LEU A 140 -19.21 -16.45 17.29
CA LEU A 140 -18.71 -17.81 17.41
C LEU A 140 -17.86 -17.97 18.69
N PRO A 141 -17.96 -19.12 19.39
CA PRO A 141 -17.03 -19.44 20.47
C PRO A 141 -15.62 -19.67 19.91
N GLU A 142 -14.59 -19.52 20.75
CA GLU A 142 -13.19 -19.73 20.36
C GLU A 142 -12.92 -21.12 19.75
#